data_AF-A0A6V8EWQ0-F1
#
_entry.id   AF-A0A6V8EWQ0-F1
#
_cell.length_a   1.000
_cell.length_b   1.000
_cell.length_c   1.000
_cell.angle_alpha   90.00
_cell.angle_beta   90.00
_cell.angle_gamma   90.00
#
_symmetry.space_group_name_H-M   'P 1'
#
loop_
_entity.id
_entity.type
_entity.pdbx_description
1 polymer ?
#
loop_
_entity_poly.entity_id
_entity_poly.type
_entity_poly.pdbx_seq_one_letter_code
_entity_poly.pdbx_strand_id
1 'polypeptide(L)' 'PWSKGEPHPFLVDWLDNHPEQKTGNALVVGCGLGEDAVFLAERGWNVTAFDLSASAIDWVKEMH' A
#
# COMPACT_ATOMS: atom_id res chain seq x y z
N PRO A 1 -13.40 7.28 9.30
CA PRO A 1 -12.55 6.15 8.85
C PRO A 1 -11.60 5.73 10.00
N TRP A 2 -11.26 4.43 10.08
CA TRP A 2 -10.31 3.91 11.09
C TRP A 2 -8.85 4.15 10.72
N SER A 3 -8.57 4.37 9.43
CA SER A 3 -7.25 4.71 8.92
C SER A 3 -6.96 6.20 9.08
N LYS A 4 -5.67 6.53 9.25
CA LYS A 4 -5.15 7.90 9.26
C LYS A 4 -4.84 8.42 7.85
N GLY A 5 -5.02 7.61 6.80
CA GLY A 5 -4.69 7.97 5.43
C GLY A 5 -3.18 8.00 5.15
N GLU A 6 -2.39 7.31 5.98
CA GLU A 6 -0.93 7.20 5.86
C GLU A 6 -0.53 5.73 5.80
N PRO A 7 0.56 5.38 5.09
CA PRO A 7 1.09 4.02 5.09
C PRO A 7 1.58 3.61 6.48
N HIS A 8 1.67 2.30 6.70
CA HIS A 8 2.13 1.74 7.96
C HIS A 8 3.58 2.21 8.25
N PRO A 9 3.87 2.82 9.42
CA PRO A 9 5.19 3.40 9.71
C PRO A 9 6.36 2.41 9.55
N PHE A 10 6.16 1.15 9.98
CA PHE A 10 7.21 0.12 9.83
C PHE A 10 7.50 -0.26 8.37
N LEU A 11 6.53 -0.12 7.45
CA LEU A 11 6.79 -0.34 6.02
C LEU A 11 7.66 0.79 5.47
N VAL A 12 7.34 2.02 5.84
CA VAL A 12 8.11 3.22 5.46
C VAL A 12 9.54 3.10 5.99
N ASP A 13 9.69 2.86 7.30
CA ASP A 13 11.00 2.72 7.95
C ASP A 13 11.82 1.59 7.32
N TRP A 14 11.21 0.45 7.02
CA TRP A 14 11.92 -0.65 6.41
C TRP A 14 12.41 -0.29 5.00
N LEU A 15 11.56 0.28 4.14
CA LEU A 15 11.96 0.68 2.79
C LEU A 15 13.04 1.77 2.79
N ASP A 16 12.93 2.76 3.66
CA ASP A 16 13.88 3.87 3.74
C ASP A 16 15.26 3.40 4.23
N ASN A 17 15.32 2.34 5.04
CA ASN A 17 16.57 1.76 5.55
C ASN A 17 17.16 0.64 4.66
N HIS A 18 16.50 0.27 3.57
CA HIS A 18 16.98 -0.74 2.61
C HIS A 18 17.01 -0.18 1.18
N PRO A 19 17.81 0.86 0.89
CA PRO A 19 17.86 1.52 -0.42
C PRO A 19 18.40 0.62 -1.54
N GLU A 20 19.09 -0.46 -1.20
CA GLU A 20 19.53 -1.49 -2.15
C GLU A 20 18.37 -2.28 -2.75
N GLN A 21 17.18 -2.18 -2.15
CA GLN A 21 16.04 -2.98 -2.56
C GLN A 21 15.49 -2.50 -3.91
N LYS A 22 15.70 -3.32 -4.94
CA LYS A 22 15.21 -3.02 -6.28
C LYS A 22 13.71 -3.19 -6.31
N THR A 23 13.04 -2.26 -7.00
CA THR A 23 11.62 -2.38 -7.25
C THR A 23 11.32 -3.65 -8.05
N GLY A 24 10.22 -4.30 -7.70
CA GLY A 24 9.75 -5.53 -8.33
C GLY A 24 8.24 -5.64 -8.15
N ASN A 25 7.73 -6.88 -8.03
CA ASN A 25 6.33 -7.10 -7.73
C ASN A 25 6.09 -7.08 -6.22
N ALA A 26 5.04 -6.40 -5.77
CA ALA A 26 4.59 -6.40 -4.37
C ALA A 26 3.14 -6.90 -4.27
N LEU A 27 2.84 -7.68 -3.23
CA LEU A 27 1.49 -8.15 -2.92
C LEU A 27 1.06 -7.64 -1.55
N VAL A 28 0.02 -6.82 -1.49
CA VAL A 28 -0.57 -6.31 -0.23
C VAL A 28 -1.86 -7.06 0.06
N VAL A 29 -1.82 -7.91 1.08
CA VAL A 29 -2.95 -8.75 1.50
C VAL A 29 -3.74 -8.03 2.58
N GLY A 30 -5.06 -7.88 2.40
CA GLY A 30 -5.89 -7.10 3.31
C GLY A 30 -5.53 -5.62 3.22
N CYS A 31 -5.58 -5.06 2.00
CA CYS A 31 -5.07 -3.73 1.74
C CYS A 31 -5.88 -2.59 2.37
N GLY A 32 -7.05 -2.88 2.94
CA GLY A 32 -7.89 -1.88 3.56
C GLY A 32 -8.16 -0.72 2.60
N LEU A 33 -7.84 0.50 3.05
CA LEU A 33 -8.05 1.73 2.27
C LEU A 33 -6.86 2.07 1.35
N GLY A 34 -5.91 1.15 1.19
CA GLY A 34 -4.92 1.16 0.11
C GLY A 34 -3.64 1.94 0.38
N GLU A 35 -3.43 2.50 1.57
CA GLU A 35 -2.31 3.39 1.85
C GLU A 35 -0.94 2.75 1.58
N ASP A 36 -0.73 1.52 2.04
CA ASP A 36 0.51 0.77 1.80
C ASP A 36 0.70 0.42 0.32
N ALA A 37 -0.42 0.08 -0.36
CA ALA A 37 -0.39 -0.30 -1.77
C ALA A 37 -0.02 0.90 -2.66
N VAL A 38 -0.61 2.07 -2.37
CA VAL A 38 -0.30 3.33 -3.05
C VAL A 38 1.13 3.77 -2.76
N PHE A 39 1.55 3.73 -1.49
CA PHE A 39 2.92 4.09 -1.10
C PHE A 39 3.98 3.25 -1.84
N LEU A 40 3.76 1.93 -1.96
CA LEU A 40 4.64 1.05 -2.73
C LEU A 40 4.62 1.38 -4.23
N ALA A 41 3.45 1.65 -4.80
CA ALA A 41 3.30 2.01 -6.21
C ALA A 41 4.02 3.33 -6.54
N GLU A 42 3.92 4.34 -5.67
CA GLU A 42 4.63 5.63 -5.80
C GLU A 42 6.15 5.46 -5.67
N ARG A 43 6.61 4.48 -4.90
CA ARG A 43 8.02 4.06 -4.82
C ARG A 43 8.48 3.20 -6.01
N GLY A 44 7.63 3.01 -7.02
CA GLY A 44 7.97 2.35 -8.28
C GLY A 44 7.80 0.83 -8.28
N TRP A 45 7.12 0.26 -7.30
CA TRP A 45 6.78 -1.17 -7.27
C TRP A 45 5.58 -1.48 -8.17
N ASN A 46 5.57 -2.67 -8.77
CA ASN A 46 4.39 -3.21 -9.45
C ASN A 46 3.48 -3.91 -8.42
N VAL A 47 2.44 -3.21 -7.97
CA VAL A 47 1.64 -3.63 -6.82
C VAL A 47 0.38 -4.38 -7.26
N THR A 48 0.14 -5.53 -6.63
CA THR A 48 -1.17 -6.19 -6.58
C THR A 48 -1.68 -6.08 -5.15
N ALA A 49 -2.91 -5.62 -4.95
CA ALA A 49 -3.51 -5.46 -3.63
C ALA A 49 -4.94 -5.98 -3.64
N PHE A 50 -5.36 -6.61 -2.55
CA PHE A 50 -6.74 -7.07 -2.41
C PHE A 50 -7.20 -7.04 -0.95
N ASP A 51 -8.51 -6.88 -0.78
CA ASP A 51 -9.20 -6.95 0.51
C ASP A 51 -10.49 -7.75 0.34
N LEU A 52 -10.95 -8.39 1.42
CA LEU A 52 -12.23 -9.07 1.45
C LEU A 52 -13.40 -8.06 1.47
N SER A 53 -13.17 -6.88 2.03
CA SER A 53 -14.15 -5.82 2.15
C SER A 53 -14.32 -5.08 0.81
N ALA A 54 -15.44 -5.35 0.13
CA ALA A 54 -15.80 -4.63 -1.09
C ALA A 54 -15.86 -3.11 -0.89
N SER A 55 -16.36 -2.65 0.26
CA SER A 55 -16.42 -1.21 0.57
C SER A 55 -15.05 -0.56 0.74
N ALA A 56 -14.04 -1.33 1.17
CA ALA A 56 -12.67 -0.85 1.23
C ALA A 56 -12.10 -0.68 -0.19
N ILE A 57 -12.34 -1.65 -1.07
CA ILE A 57 -11.94 -1.57 -2.48
C ILE A 57 -12.63 -0.42 -3.22
N ASP A 58 -13.92 -0.18 -2.97
CA ASP A 58 -14.64 0.94 -3.58
C ASP A 58 -14.06 2.27 -3.10
N TRP A 59 -13.75 2.39 -1.81
CA TRP A 59 -13.09 3.58 -1.26
C TRP A 59 -11.75 3.88 -1.92
N VAL A 60 -10.90 2.86 -2.10
CA VAL A 60 -9.59 3.01 -2.75
C VAL A 60 -9.75 3.59 -4.16
N LYS A 61 -10.70 3.08 -4.94
CA LYS A 61 -10.96 3.51 -6.33
C LYS A 61 -11.48 4.95 -6.43
N GLU A 62 -12.13 5.46 -5.39
CA GLU A 62 -12.63 6.84 -5.36
C GLU A 62 -11.52 7.84 -4.97
N MET A 63 -10.51 7.39 -4.23
CA MET A 63 -9.49 8.25 -3.62
C MET A 63 -8.15 8.28 -4.37
N HIS A 64 -7.86 7.26 -5.19
CA HIS A 64 -6.59 7.05 -5.89
C HIS A 64 -6.80 6.66 -7.36
#